data_AF-A0A1Q6WQ76-F1
#
_entry.id   AF-A0A1Q6WQ76-F1
#
_cell.length_a   1.000
_cell.length_b   1.000
_cell.length_c   1.000
_cell.angle_alpha   90.00
_cell.angle_beta   90.00
_cell.angle_gamma   90.00
#
_symmetry.space_group_name_H-M   'P 1'
#
loop_
_entity.id
_entity.type
_entity.pdbx_description
1 polymer ?
#
loop_
_entity_poly.entity_id
_entity_poly.type
_entity_poly.pdbx_seq_one_letter_code
_entity_poly.pdbx_strand_id
1 'polypeptide(L)'
;MPGVARGQLSVDQVELFLDPHALGRGSASFSVSNESDRVAEVTVYLNDWERDEKGEHRFLPSGQLPASCGRYLRVFPLSLRLAARSAQAVRVALDGADSLKQACWSVVFVETATPPPASGGGRQVTYITRLGVKVYVTPPGLTRDGEITDVQARPAAPREPAGSSGRELAVLFHNSGGLPLWPHGRVEFRRLDNSVAASVDIPEFPVLPGAARRVAIRVPGLPAGRYVALALIDYGGSEIAGGQTELQVP
;
A
#
# COMPACT_ATOMS: atom_id res chain seq x y z
N MET A 1 -5.78 -23.28 25.63
CA MET A 1 -5.97 -22.04 24.85
C MET A 1 -5.67 -22.37 23.39
N PRO A 2 -6.58 -22.14 22.44
CA PRO A 2 -6.27 -22.35 21.03
C PRO A 2 -5.20 -21.33 20.63
N GLY A 3 -4.03 -21.82 20.23
CA GLY A 3 -2.94 -20.98 19.77
C GLY A 3 -3.41 -20.16 18.56
N VAL A 4 -3.26 -18.85 18.65
CA VAL A 4 -3.41 -17.95 17.50
C VAL A 4 -2.50 -18.49 16.39
N ALA A 5 -3.08 -18.86 15.26
CA ALA A 5 -2.33 -19.38 14.13
C ALA A 5 -1.36 -18.29 13.66
N ARG A 6 -0.06 -18.47 13.94
CA ARG A 6 0.99 -17.64 13.36
C ARG A 6 1.12 -18.00 11.87
N GLY A 7 1.33 -17.00 11.02
CA GLY A 7 1.64 -17.22 9.61
C GLY A 7 2.83 -18.17 9.49
N GLN A 8 2.76 -19.13 8.57
CA GLN A 8 3.83 -20.13 8.41
C GLN A 8 5.07 -19.54 7.72
N LEU A 9 4.87 -18.46 6.94
CA LEU A 9 5.93 -17.71 6.29
C LEU A 9 5.89 -16.25 6.74
N SER A 10 7.05 -15.60 6.72
CA SER A 10 7.19 -14.15 6.82
C SER A 10 8.26 -13.63 5.86
N VAL A 11 8.17 -12.33 5.56
CA VAL A 11 9.19 -11.58 4.82
C VAL A 11 9.65 -10.41 5.67
N ASP A 12 10.94 -10.08 5.61
CA ASP A 12 11.53 -8.98 6.39
C ASP A 12 11.33 -7.60 5.74
N GLN A 13 10.97 -7.57 4.46
CA GLN A 13 10.67 -6.37 3.68
C GLN A 13 9.34 -6.57 2.95
N VAL A 14 8.52 -5.53 2.94
CA VAL A 14 7.24 -5.50 2.19
C VAL A 14 7.34 -4.62 0.94
N GLU A 15 8.35 -3.76 0.87
CA GLU A 15 8.61 -2.87 -0.25
C GLU A 15 10.12 -2.82 -0.54
N LEU A 16 10.48 -2.82 -1.82
CA LEU A 16 11.84 -2.67 -2.32
C LEU A 16 11.88 -1.51 -3.31
N PHE A 17 12.92 -0.69 -3.19
CA PHE A 17 13.18 0.45 -4.05
C PHE A 17 14.48 0.22 -4.80
N LEU A 18 14.40 0.15 -6.12
CA LEU A 18 15.55 0.00 -7.00
C LEU A 18 15.72 1.27 -7.81
N ASP A 19 16.98 1.65 -8.03
CA ASP A 19 17.35 2.80 -8.82
C ASP A 19 18.28 2.32 -9.95
N PRO A 20 17.87 2.48 -11.23
CA PRO A 20 18.65 1.98 -12.36
C PRO A 20 19.97 2.73 -12.54
N HIS A 21 20.09 3.98 -12.07
CA HIS A 21 21.26 4.83 -12.32
C HIS A 21 22.17 4.97 -11.10
N ALA A 22 21.69 4.65 -9.90
CA ALA A 22 22.52 4.67 -8.70
C ALA A 22 23.37 3.38 -8.58
N LEU A 23 24.69 3.58 -8.48
CA LEU A 23 25.65 2.50 -8.25
C LEU A 23 25.25 1.65 -7.04
N GLY A 24 25.18 0.32 -7.24
CA GLY A 24 24.81 -0.64 -6.20
C GLY A 24 23.32 -0.74 -5.87
N ARG A 25 22.45 0.10 -6.46
CA ARG A 25 20.98 0.05 -6.28
C ARG A 25 20.22 -0.60 -7.44
N GLY A 26 20.97 -1.21 -8.37
CA GLY A 26 20.43 -2.09 -9.41
C GLY A 26 20.00 -3.48 -8.89
N SER A 27 20.18 -3.79 -7.62
CA SER A 27 19.63 -5.02 -7.02
C SER A 27 19.36 -4.85 -5.53
N ALA A 28 18.34 -5.54 -5.03
CA ALA A 28 18.02 -5.66 -3.63
C ALA A 28 17.71 -7.13 -3.28
N SER A 29 17.59 -7.42 -2.00
CA SER A 29 17.15 -8.73 -1.53
C SER A 29 16.24 -8.57 -0.32
N PHE A 30 15.36 -9.54 -0.14
CA PHE A 30 14.56 -9.70 1.06
C PHE A 30 14.66 -11.15 1.54
N SER A 31 14.52 -11.37 2.85
CA SER A 31 14.56 -12.67 3.48
C SER A 31 13.16 -13.27 3.56
N VAL A 32 13.02 -14.52 3.12
CA VAL A 32 11.82 -15.33 3.35
C VAL A 32 12.10 -16.28 4.50
N SER A 33 11.31 -16.19 5.57
CA SER A 33 11.47 -17.01 6.77
C SER A 33 10.33 -17.99 6.93
N ASN A 34 10.65 -19.24 7.27
CA ASN A 34 9.69 -20.25 7.67
C ASN A 34 9.55 -20.25 9.19
N GLU A 35 8.40 -19.77 9.67
CA GLU A 35 8.08 -19.69 11.09
C GLU A 35 7.42 -20.96 11.63
N SER A 36 7.34 -22.01 10.83
CA SER A 36 6.78 -23.30 11.25
C SER A 36 7.86 -24.29 11.69
N ASP A 37 7.41 -25.38 12.32
CA ASP A 37 8.25 -26.52 12.72
C ASP A 37 8.34 -27.61 11.63
N ARG A 38 7.91 -27.30 10.40
CA ARG A 38 7.92 -28.23 9.25
C ARG A 38 8.67 -27.61 8.08
N VAL A 39 9.10 -28.43 7.13
CA VAL A 39 9.65 -27.93 5.86
C VAL A 39 8.56 -27.21 5.07
N ALA A 40 8.88 -26.06 4.49
CA ALA A 40 8.00 -25.29 3.62
C ALA A 40 8.56 -25.28 2.19
N GLU A 41 7.73 -25.68 1.22
CA GLU A 41 7.99 -25.51 -0.20
C GLU A 41 7.35 -24.20 -0.66
N VAL A 42 8.15 -23.32 -1.25
CA VAL A 42 7.76 -21.94 -1.56
C VAL A 42 8.03 -21.65 -3.01
N THR A 43 7.05 -21.10 -3.72
CA THR A 43 7.19 -20.56 -5.07
C THR A 43 7.28 -19.05 -5.02
N VAL A 44 8.19 -18.49 -5.82
CA VAL A 44 8.39 -17.06 -5.96
C VAL A 44 8.18 -16.65 -7.41
N TYR A 45 7.35 -15.65 -7.63
CA TYR A 45 6.99 -15.20 -8.98
C TYR A 45 6.63 -13.72 -9.01
N LEU A 46 6.76 -13.11 -10.20
CA LEU A 46 6.41 -11.72 -10.44
C LEU A 46 4.99 -11.58 -10.96
N ASN A 47 4.27 -10.60 -10.43
CA ASN A 47 3.01 -10.10 -10.97
C ASN A 47 3.07 -8.58 -11.09
N ASP A 48 2.15 -8.05 -11.89
CA ASP A 48 1.81 -6.64 -11.87
C ASP A 48 0.75 -6.37 -10.81
N TRP A 49 0.67 -5.13 -10.36
CA TRP A 49 -0.39 -4.68 -9.49
C TRP A 49 -0.79 -3.25 -9.77
N GLU A 50 -2.05 -2.96 -9.51
CA GLU A 50 -2.58 -1.61 -9.40
C GLU A 50 -3.42 -1.52 -8.14
N ARG A 51 -3.76 -0.30 -7.76
CA ARG A 51 -4.66 -0.04 -6.65
C ARG A 51 -5.72 0.95 -7.10
N ASP A 52 -6.97 0.64 -6.78
CA ASP A 52 -8.07 1.53 -7.09
C ASP A 52 -8.15 2.72 -6.11
N GLU A 53 -9.13 3.59 -6.36
CA GLU A 53 -9.36 4.77 -5.54
C GLU A 53 -9.73 4.44 -4.08
N LYS A 54 -10.29 3.26 -3.80
CA LYS A 54 -10.82 2.90 -2.47
C LYS A 54 -9.79 2.25 -1.59
N GLY A 55 -8.99 1.36 -2.13
CA GLY A 55 -8.07 0.56 -1.30
C GLY A 55 -7.46 -0.59 -2.05
N GLU A 56 -8.20 -1.06 -3.04
CA GLU A 56 -8.21 -2.46 -3.39
C GLU A 56 -7.12 -2.74 -4.40
N HIS A 57 -6.35 -3.77 -4.11
CA HIS A 57 -5.32 -4.25 -5.02
C HIS A 57 -5.93 -5.14 -6.09
N ARG A 58 -5.56 -4.89 -7.34
CA ARG A 58 -5.75 -5.83 -8.43
C ARG A 58 -4.39 -6.35 -8.86
N PHE A 59 -4.23 -7.67 -8.87
CA PHE A 59 -3.01 -8.34 -9.30
C PHE A 59 -3.21 -8.98 -10.67
N LEU A 60 -2.23 -8.79 -11.56
CA LEU A 60 -2.27 -9.27 -12.93
C LEU A 60 -0.98 -10.04 -13.23
N PRO A 61 -0.98 -10.97 -14.20
CA PRO A 61 0.26 -11.53 -14.71
C PRO A 61 1.25 -10.44 -15.12
N SER A 62 2.54 -10.70 -14.94
CA SER A 62 3.59 -9.73 -15.24
C SER A 62 3.59 -9.29 -16.71
N GLY A 63 3.72 -7.99 -16.95
CA GLY A 63 3.75 -7.37 -18.28
C GLY A 63 2.38 -6.98 -18.83
N GLN A 64 1.30 -7.08 -18.04
CA GLN A 64 -0.04 -6.68 -18.47
C GLN A 64 -0.37 -5.21 -18.22
N LEU A 65 0.28 -4.58 -17.24
CA LEU A 65 0.09 -3.14 -16.98
C LEU A 65 1.12 -2.29 -17.74
N PRO A 66 0.74 -1.10 -18.23
CA PRO A 66 1.68 -0.17 -18.87
C PRO A 66 2.88 0.18 -17.97
N ALA A 67 2.65 0.28 -16.66
CA ALA A 67 3.66 0.57 -15.65
C ALA A 67 4.36 -0.69 -15.09
N SER A 68 4.27 -1.84 -15.77
CA SER A 68 4.93 -3.08 -15.33
C SER A 68 6.45 -2.95 -15.34
N CYS A 69 7.09 -3.34 -14.24
CA CYS A 69 8.54 -3.56 -14.22
C CYS A 69 8.96 -4.96 -14.71
N GLY A 70 8.02 -5.85 -15.04
CA GLY A 70 8.26 -7.27 -15.25
C GLY A 70 9.42 -7.59 -16.17
N ARG A 71 9.52 -6.89 -17.31
CA ARG A 71 10.58 -7.10 -18.30
C ARG A 71 11.99 -6.79 -17.77
N TYR A 72 12.10 -5.86 -16.81
CA TYR A 72 13.35 -5.39 -16.25
C TYR A 72 13.79 -6.15 -14.99
N LEU A 73 12.88 -6.86 -14.34
CA LEU A 73 13.17 -7.53 -13.08
C LEU A 73 13.63 -8.96 -13.30
N ARG A 74 14.66 -9.35 -12.55
CA ARG A 74 15.13 -10.73 -12.41
C ARG A 74 15.04 -11.12 -10.95
N VAL A 75 14.25 -12.15 -10.68
CA VAL A 75 14.03 -12.66 -9.32
C VAL A 75 14.68 -14.03 -9.20
N PHE A 76 15.46 -14.23 -8.13
CA PHE A 76 16.12 -15.50 -7.89
C PHE A 76 16.33 -15.75 -6.39
N PRO A 77 16.12 -16.99 -5.90
CA PRO A 77 15.56 -18.14 -6.61
C PRO A 77 14.04 -18.03 -6.79
N LEU A 78 13.47 -18.78 -7.75
CA LEU A 78 12.02 -18.87 -7.98
C LEU A 78 11.33 -19.98 -7.17
N SER A 79 12.12 -20.86 -6.56
CA SER A 79 11.64 -21.93 -5.69
C SER A 79 12.56 -22.03 -4.48
N LEU A 80 11.98 -22.15 -3.30
CA LEU A 80 12.72 -22.32 -2.05
C LEU A 80 12.17 -23.54 -1.31
N ARG A 81 13.09 -24.28 -0.70
CA ARG A 81 12.78 -25.35 0.24
C ARG A 81 13.34 -24.98 1.60
N LEU A 82 12.50 -24.38 2.43
CA LEU A 82 12.92 -23.84 3.73
C LEU A 82 12.74 -24.91 4.80
N ALA A 83 13.82 -25.27 5.48
CA ALA A 83 13.74 -26.08 6.69
C ALA A 83 12.91 -25.39 7.78
N ALA A 84 12.47 -26.15 8.77
CA ALA A 84 11.82 -25.60 9.96
C ALA A 84 12.68 -24.49 10.57
N ARG A 85 12.06 -23.35 10.92
CA ARG A 85 12.73 -22.20 11.56
C ARG A 85 13.92 -21.63 10.78
N SER A 86 13.98 -21.85 9.47
CA SER A 86 15.06 -21.34 8.60
C SER A 86 14.59 -20.15 7.76
N ALA A 87 15.54 -19.39 7.24
CA ALA A 87 15.29 -18.31 6.31
C ALA A 87 16.24 -18.37 5.12
N GLN A 88 15.81 -17.85 3.98
CA GLN A 88 16.63 -17.72 2.78
C GLN A 88 16.33 -16.42 2.04
N ALA A 89 17.37 -15.78 1.54
CA ALA A 89 17.24 -14.55 0.77
C ALA A 89 16.74 -14.81 -0.66
N VAL A 90 15.83 -13.95 -1.11
CA VAL A 90 15.41 -13.79 -2.50
C VAL A 90 16.00 -12.49 -3.02
N ARG A 91 16.75 -12.55 -4.12
CA ARG A 91 17.32 -11.40 -4.80
C ARG A 91 16.39 -10.93 -5.90
N VAL A 92 16.25 -9.61 -6.02
CA VAL A 92 15.57 -8.89 -7.08
C VAL A 92 16.58 -7.96 -7.74
N ALA A 93 16.87 -8.15 -9.02
CA ALA A 93 17.83 -7.34 -9.77
C ALA A 93 17.17 -6.68 -11.00
N LEU A 94 17.69 -5.51 -11.36
CA LEU A 94 17.39 -4.82 -12.60
C LEU A 94 18.30 -5.32 -13.72
N ASP A 95 17.70 -5.50 -14.88
CA ASP A 95 18.36 -5.88 -16.13
C ASP A 95 17.81 -4.99 -17.26
N GLY A 96 18.69 -4.24 -17.93
CA GLY A 96 18.32 -3.33 -19.03
C GLY A 96 17.47 -2.11 -18.64
N ALA A 97 17.48 -1.70 -17.36
CA ALA A 97 16.66 -0.61 -16.84
C ALA A 97 17.25 0.81 -17.05
N ASP A 98 18.46 0.93 -17.60
CA ASP A 98 19.15 2.23 -17.81
C ASP A 98 18.34 3.17 -18.72
N SER A 99 17.49 2.61 -19.59
CA SER A 99 16.63 3.32 -20.53
C SER A 99 15.28 3.77 -19.94
N LEU A 100 14.99 3.43 -18.69
CA LEU A 100 13.71 3.69 -18.06
C LEU A 100 13.54 5.21 -17.80
N LYS A 101 12.48 5.79 -18.36
CA LYS A 101 12.17 7.24 -18.23
C LYS A 101 11.00 7.55 -17.30
N GLN A 102 10.28 6.52 -16.84
CA GLN A 102 9.10 6.63 -16.00
C GLN A 102 9.23 5.61 -14.87
N ALA A 103 8.64 5.89 -13.71
CA ALA A 103 8.58 4.88 -12.66
C ALA A 103 7.80 3.67 -13.17
N CYS A 104 8.26 2.47 -12.81
CA CYS A 104 7.48 1.25 -12.99
C CYS A 104 7.35 0.54 -11.64
N TRP A 105 6.43 -0.40 -11.54
CA TRP A 105 6.31 -1.26 -10.37
C TRP A 105 5.82 -2.66 -10.72
N SER A 106 6.16 -3.60 -9.86
CA SER A 106 5.65 -4.97 -9.85
C SER A 106 5.55 -5.46 -8.41
N VAL A 107 5.04 -6.66 -8.20
CA VAL A 107 5.04 -7.35 -6.91
C VAL A 107 5.69 -8.71 -7.07
N VAL A 108 6.62 -9.04 -6.18
CA VAL A 108 7.15 -10.38 -6.02
C VAL A 108 6.27 -11.10 -5.01
N PHE A 109 5.56 -12.13 -5.47
CA PHE A 109 4.82 -12.99 -4.58
C PHE A 109 5.68 -14.13 -4.07
N VAL A 110 5.50 -14.43 -2.79
CA VAL A 110 6.05 -15.57 -2.09
C VAL A 110 4.89 -16.40 -1.60
N GLU A 111 4.74 -17.60 -2.14
CA GLU A 111 3.57 -18.43 -1.94
C GLU A 111 3.97 -19.84 -1.50
N THR A 112 3.39 -20.31 -0.40
CA THR A 112 3.50 -21.72 0.01
C THR A 112 2.83 -22.60 -1.04
N ALA A 113 3.51 -23.65 -1.51
CA ALA A 113 2.86 -24.66 -2.33
C ALA A 113 1.69 -25.29 -1.57
N THR A 114 0.58 -25.56 -2.26
CA THR A 114 -0.53 -26.30 -1.65
C THR A 114 -0.06 -27.73 -1.39
N PRO A 115 -0.01 -28.22 -0.13
CA PRO A 115 0.31 -29.61 0.11
C PRO A 115 -0.72 -30.52 -0.57
N PRO A 116 -0.32 -31.68 -1.11
CA PRO A 116 -1.27 -32.64 -1.64
C PRO A 116 -2.30 -33.01 -0.56
N PRO A 117 -3.58 -33.24 -0.93
CA PRO A 117 -4.62 -33.58 0.03
C PRO A 117 -4.18 -34.81 0.84
N ALA A 118 -4.20 -34.69 2.16
CA ALA A 118 -3.84 -35.79 3.04
C ALA A 118 -4.83 -36.94 2.82
N SER A 119 -4.30 -38.14 2.51
CA SER A 119 -5.06 -39.38 2.49
C SER A 119 -5.39 -39.80 3.93
N GLY A 120 -6.39 -39.15 4.52
CA GLY A 120 -6.89 -39.47 5.86
C GLY A 120 -7.98 -38.49 6.31
N GLY A 121 -9.15 -39.01 6.67
CA GLY A 121 -10.43 -38.28 6.87
C GLY A 121 -10.52 -37.28 8.04
N GLY A 122 -9.42 -36.61 8.41
CA GLY A 122 -9.42 -35.46 9.31
C GLY A 122 -9.52 -34.15 8.54
N ARG A 123 -10.34 -33.21 9.01
CA ARG A 123 -10.46 -31.87 8.40
C ARG A 123 -9.21 -31.03 8.71
N GLN A 124 -8.14 -31.22 7.95
CA GLN A 124 -6.92 -30.43 8.06
C GLN A 124 -7.13 -29.08 7.34
N VAL A 125 -7.03 -27.99 8.08
CA VAL A 125 -7.08 -26.64 7.50
C VAL A 125 -5.71 -26.35 6.88
N THR A 126 -5.65 -26.36 5.55
CA THR A 126 -4.48 -25.96 4.78
C THR A 126 -4.52 -24.45 4.56
N TYR A 127 -3.51 -23.74 5.06
CA TYR A 127 -3.37 -22.29 4.86
C TYR A 127 -2.45 -22.04 3.67
N ILE A 128 -2.99 -21.54 2.57
CA ILE A 128 -2.17 -21.01 1.47
C ILE A 128 -1.79 -19.57 1.87
N THR A 129 -0.52 -19.37 2.20
CA THR A 129 -0.01 -18.03 2.52
C THR A 129 0.65 -17.46 1.27
N ARG A 130 0.16 -16.30 0.82
CA ARG A 130 0.72 -15.54 -0.31
C ARG A 130 1.11 -14.15 0.17
N LEU A 131 2.41 -13.91 0.31
CA LEU A 131 2.98 -12.64 0.74
C LEU A 131 3.47 -11.87 -0.49
N GLY A 132 3.17 -10.58 -0.58
CA GLY A 132 3.61 -9.71 -1.67
C GLY A 132 4.68 -8.73 -1.21
N VAL A 133 5.83 -8.73 -1.88
CA VAL A 133 6.86 -7.71 -1.74
C VAL A 133 6.78 -6.80 -2.96
N LYS A 134 6.36 -5.56 -2.75
CA LYS A 134 6.24 -4.60 -3.86
C LYS A 134 7.62 -4.11 -4.27
N VAL A 135 7.84 -3.99 -5.56
CA VAL A 135 9.09 -3.48 -6.12
C VAL A 135 8.77 -2.23 -6.92
N TYR A 136 9.42 -1.13 -6.57
CA TYR A 136 9.35 0.13 -7.28
C TYR A 136 10.70 0.40 -7.93
N VAL A 137 10.67 0.80 -9.21
CA VAL A 137 11.87 1.25 -9.92
C VAL A 137 11.65 2.68 -10.33
N THR A 138 12.45 3.58 -9.76
CA THR A 138 12.29 5.03 -9.92
C THR A 138 13.54 5.62 -10.55
N PRO A 139 13.56 5.89 -11.86
CA PRO A 139 14.67 6.60 -12.48
C PRO A 139 14.72 8.05 -11.96
N PRO A 140 15.90 8.70 -12.01
CA PRO A 140 16.05 10.08 -11.55
C PRO A 140 15.27 11.07 -12.42
N GLY A 141 15.02 12.27 -11.88
CA GLY A 141 14.38 13.38 -12.61
C GLY A 141 12.85 13.36 -12.63
N LEU A 142 12.22 12.39 -11.96
CA LEU A 142 10.77 12.35 -11.77
C LEU A 142 10.34 13.25 -10.61
N THR A 143 9.16 13.88 -10.73
CA THR A 143 8.63 14.83 -9.75
C THR A 143 7.75 14.16 -8.71
N ARG A 144 7.62 14.82 -7.55
CA ARG A 144 6.62 14.53 -6.52
C ARG A 144 5.58 15.65 -6.59
N ASP A 145 4.49 15.42 -7.29
CA ASP A 145 3.39 16.37 -7.43
C ASP A 145 2.09 15.68 -7.03
N GLY A 146 1.25 16.38 -6.28
CA GLY A 146 -0.03 15.84 -5.86
C GLY A 146 -0.99 16.93 -5.42
N GLU A 147 -2.27 16.65 -5.58
CA GLU A 147 -3.34 17.63 -5.36
C GLU A 147 -4.57 16.99 -4.71
N ILE A 148 -5.31 17.78 -3.95
CA ILE A 148 -6.64 17.41 -3.49
C ILE A 148 -7.64 17.89 -4.54
N THR A 149 -8.26 16.94 -5.23
CA THR A 149 -9.20 17.23 -6.34
C THR A 149 -10.65 17.33 -5.89
N ASP A 150 -10.98 16.79 -4.72
CA ASP A 150 -12.34 16.79 -4.18
C ASP A 150 -12.34 16.62 -2.66
N VAL A 151 -13.23 17.35 -1.96
CA VAL A 151 -13.49 17.20 -0.52
C VAL A 151 -15.00 17.27 -0.31
N GLN A 152 -15.58 16.23 0.28
CA GLN A 152 -17.03 16.16 0.47
C GLN A 152 -17.40 15.62 1.84
N ALA A 153 -18.34 16.29 2.52
CA ALA A 153 -19.01 15.74 3.68
C ALA A 153 -20.15 14.80 3.24
N ARG A 154 -20.15 13.56 3.74
CA ARG A 154 -21.14 12.53 3.42
C ARG A 154 -21.64 11.85 4.70
N PRO A 155 -22.84 11.22 4.68
CA PRO A 155 -23.25 10.34 5.76
C PRO A 155 -22.26 9.18 5.91
N ALA A 156 -21.90 8.84 7.15
CA ALA A 156 -21.04 7.70 7.44
C ALA A 156 -21.80 6.37 7.16
N ALA A 157 -21.06 5.30 6.86
CA ALA A 157 -21.65 3.98 6.64
C ALA A 157 -22.41 3.45 7.88
N PRO A 158 -23.53 2.73 7.71
CA PRO A 158 -24.36 2.25 8.82
C PRO A 158 -23.67 1.09 9.56
N ARG A 159 -22.83 1.42 10.55
CA ARG A 159 -22.34 0.58 11.68
C ARG A 159 -21.25 1.33 12.44
N GLU A 160 -21.63 2.47 13.00
CA GLU A 160 -20.69 3.36 13.69
C GLU A 160 -20.65 3.06 15.21
N PRO A 161 -19.47 3.16 15.86
CA PRO A 161 -19.38 3.18 17.32
C PRO A 161 -20.17 4.36 17.91
N ALA A 162 -20.66 4.21 19.14
CA ALA A 162 -21.33 5.29 19.85
C ALA A 162 -20.40 6.53 19.99
N GLY A 163 -20.87 7.71 19.60
CA GLY A 163 -20.13 8.98 19.72
C GLY A 163 -19.62 9.60 18.42
N SER A 164 -19.91 9.02 17.25
CA SER A 164 -19.65 9.68 15.97
C SER A 164 -20.80 10.61 15.55
N SER A 165 -20.48 11.63 14.77
CA SER A 165 -21.47 12.57 14.21
C SER A 165 -22.37 11.93 13.13
N GLY A 166 -22.19 10.64 12.83
CA GLY A 166 -22.84 9.96 11.70
C GLY A 166 -22.39 10.50 10.34
N ARG A 167 -21.26 11.23 10.28
CA ARG A 167 -20.71 11.82 9.06
C ARG A 167 -19.23 11.48 8.88
N GLU A 168 -18.83 11.43 7.62
CA GLU A 168 -17.46 11.31 7.18
C GLU A 168 -17.12 12.41 6.17
N LEU A 169 -15.84 12.74 6.09
CA LEU A 169 -15.28 13.52 5.00
C LEU A 169 -14.57 12.58 4.04
N ALA A 170 -14.98 12.60 2.79
CA ALA A 170 -14.26 11.96 1.69
C ALA A 170 -13.31 12.99 1.07
N VAL A 171 -12.00 12.74 1.13
CA VAL A 171 -10.96 13.55 0.48
C VAL A 171 -10.37 12.73 -0.66
N LEU A 172 -10.40 13.27 -1.88
CA LEU A 172 -9.80 12.67 -3.06
C LEU A 172 -8.45 13.34 -3.33
N PHE A 173 -7.38 12.57 -3.21
CA PHE A 173 -6.02 12.98 -3.52
C PHE A 173 -5.56 12.33 -4.82
N HIS A 174 -4.99 13.10 -5.74
CA HIS A 174 -4.44 12.63 -7.01
C HIS A 174 -2.92 12.80 -7.02
N ASN A 175 -2.19 11.76 -7.41
CA ASN A 175 -0.76 11.84 -7.69
C ASN A 175 -0.56 12.23 -9.16
N SER A 176 -0.32 13.51 -9.40
CA SER A 176 -0.06 14.07 -10.73
C SER A 176 1.41 13.99 -11.13
N GLY A 177 2.29 13.61 -10.20
CA GLY A 177 3.73 13.46 -10.42
C GLY A 177 4.16 12.10 -11.01
N GLY A 178 5.47 11.96 -11.19
CA GLY A 178 6.09 10.76 -11.78
C GLY A 178 6.51 9.69 -10.76
N LEU A 179 6.55 10.02 -9.47
CA LEU A 179 6.98 9.12 -8.40
C LEU A 179 5.82 8.57 -7.58
N PRO A 180 5.90 7.33 -7.09
CA PRO A 180 5.00 6.87 -6.02
C PRO A 180 5.11 7.78 -4.80
N LEU A 181 3.96 8.09 -4.20
CA LEU A 181 3.85 8.97 -3.03
C LEU A 181 3.33 8.18 -1.84
N TRP A 182 3.75 8.59 -0.64
CA TRP A 182 3.23 8.13 0.66
C TRP A 182 2.66 9.33 1.42
N PRO A 183 1.52 9.89 0.97
CA PRO A 183 0.96 11.06 1.60
C PRO A 183 0.38 10.72 2.96
N HIS A 184 0.45 11.71 3.85
CA HIS A 184 -0.15 11.70 5.17
C HIS A 184 -0.57 13.13 5.50
N GLY A 185 -1.36 13.34 6.55
CA GLY A 185 -1.79 14.70 6.83
C GLY A 185 -2.77 14.80 7.97
N ARG A 186 -3.63 15.83 7.88
CA ARG A 186 -4.69 16.05 8.85
C ARG A 186 -5.86 16.80 8.23
N VAL A 187 -7.02 16.67 8.87
CA VAL A 187 -8.18 17.53 8.63
C VAL A 187 -8.41 18.38 9.86
N GLU A 188 -8.45 19.69 9.67
CA GLU A 188 -8.83 20.65 10.69
C GLU A 188 -10.28 21.07 10.51
N PHE A 189 -11.07 20.98 11.58
CA PHE A 189 -12.45 21.46 11.62
C PHE A 189 -12.43 22.85 12.26
N ARG A 190 -12.51 23.88 11.42
CA ARG A 190 -12.38 25.29 11.83
C ARG A 190 -13.74 25.96 11.96
N ARG A 191 -13.92 26.81 12.96
CA ARG A 191 -15.06 27.72 13.09
C ARG A 191 -14.91 28.91 12.13
N LEU A 192 -15.98 29.71 11.99
CA LEU A 192 -15.98 30.89 11.13
C LEU A 192 -15.00 31.99 11.58
N ASP A 193 -14.62 32.00 12.86
CA ASP A 193 -13.57 32.87 13.41
C ASP A 193 -12.14 32.30 13.20
N ASN A 194 -12.02 31.24 12.39
CA ASN A 194 -10.79 30.52 12.09
C ASN A 194 -10.17 29.74 13.26
N SER A 195 -10.83 29.67 14.42
CA SER A 195 -10.39 28.81 15.52
C SER A 195 -10.58 27.33 15.17
N VAL A 196 -9.61 26.49 15.52
CA VAL A 196 -9.66 25.04 15.31
C VAL A 196 -10.51 24.42 16.41
N ALA A 197 -11.67 23.86 16.05
CA ALA A 197 -12.54 23.15 17.00
C ALA A 197 -12.12 21.69 17.21
N ALA A 198 -11.58 21.05 16.17
CA ALA A 198 -10.99 19.72 16.25
C ALA A 198 -9.97 19.51 15.12
N SER A 199 -9.08 18.53 15.30
CA SER A 199 -8.18 18.04 14.26
C SER A 199 -8.20 16.51 14.25
N VAL A 200 -8.18 15.91 13.07
CA VAL A 200 -8.10 14.46 12.89
C VAL A 200 -6.99 14.13 11.93
N ASP A 201 -6.09 13.24 12.33
CA ASP A 201 -4.97 12.81 11.49
C ASP A 201 -5.47 11.95 10.32
N ILE A 202 -4.83 12.12 9.17
CA ILE A 202 -4.94 11.26 8.00
C ILE A 202 -3.71 10.35 8.03
N PRO A 203 -3.87 9.04 8.36
CA PRO A 203 -2.78 8.09 8.31
C PRO A 203 -2.17 8.02 6.90
N GLU A 204 -0.94 7.55 6.80
CA GLU A 204 -0.27 7.39 5.51
C GLU A 204 -1.06 6.50 4.54
N PHE A 205 -1.17 6.91 3.27
CA PHE A 205 -1.89 6.16 2.24
C PHE A 205 -1.17 6.15 0.88
N PRO A 206 -0.49 5.07 0.46
CA PRO A 206 0.31 5.09 -0.78
C PRO A 206 -0.51 5.36 -2.05
N VAL A 207 0.01 6.22 -2.95
CA VAL A 207 -0.61 6.57 -4.25
C VAL A 207 0.41 6.40 -5.37
N LEU A 208 0.09 5.56 -6.35
CA LEU A 208 0.92 5.34 -7.54
C LEU A 208 0.86 6.55 -8.50
N PRO A 209 1.90 6.77 -9.34
CA PRO A 209 1.86 7.80 -10.39
C PRO A 209 0.59 7.74 -11.23
N GLY A 210 -0.07 8.87 -11.39
CA GLY A 210 -1.32 9.02 -12.15
C GLY A 210 -2.58 8.49 -11.44
N ALA A 211 -2.46 7.80 -10.31
CA ALA A 211 -3.60 7.25 -9.57
C ALA A 211 -4.21 8.27 -8.60
N ALA A 212 -5.46 8.07 -8.24
CA ALA A 212 -6.15 8.80 -7.19
C ALA A 212 -6.49 7.90 -5.99
N ARG A 213 -6.61 8.49 -4.81
CA ARG A 213 -6.98 7.83 -3.55
C ARG A 213 -8.05 8.63 -2.85
N ARG A 214 -9.14 7.97 -2.52
CA ARG A 214 -10.21 8.52 -1.68
C ARG A 214 -10.02 8.02 -0.26
N VAL A 215 -9.72 8.93 0.66
CA VAL A 215 -9.63 8.65 2.08
C VAL A 215 -10.89 9.15 2.79
N ALA A 216 -11.43 8.31 3.68
CA ALA A 216 -12.59 8.63 4.48
C ALA A 216 -12.13 8.98 5.90
N ILE A 217 -12.43 10.19 6.35
CA ILE A 217 -12.10 10.69 7.68
C ILE A 217 -13.40 10.81 8.48
N ARG A 218 -13.49 10.11 9.60
CA ARG A 218 -14.63 10.24 10.51
C ARG A 218 -14.66 11.65 11.09
N VAL A 219 -15.82 12.32 10.99
CA VAL A 219 -16.01 13.64 11.61
C VAL A 219 -16.18 13.43 13.13
N PRO A 220 -15.36 14.08 13.98
CA PRO A 220 -15.43 13.91 15.42
C PRO A 220 -16.74 14.50 15.98
N GLY A 221 -17.03 14.22 17.25
CA GLY A 221 -18.14 14.86 17.96
C GLY A 221 -17.91 16.37 18.11
N LEU A 222 -18.50 17.17 17.22
CA LEU A 222 -18.42 18.63 17.22
C LEU A 222 -19.71 19.22 17.81
N PRO A 223 -19.64 20.37 18.52
CA PRO A 223 -20.84 21.12 18.89
C PRO A 223 -21.65 21.55 17.65
N ALA A 224 -22.96 21.70 17.80
CA ALA A 224 -23.82 22.24 16.74
C ALA A 224 -23.27 23.57 16.20
N GLY A 225 -23.25 23.74 14.87
CA GLY A 225 -22.71 24.93 14.23
C GLY A 225 -22.14 24.72 12.83
N ARG A 226 -21.66 25.82 12.25
CA ARG A 226 -20.99 25.87 10.94
C ARG A 226 -19.48 25.73 11.10
N TYR A 227 -18.89 24.89 10.27
CA TYR A 227 -17.46 24.64 10.22
C TYR A 227 -16.95 24.64 8.78
N VAL A 228 -15.67 24.93 8.62
CA VAL A 228 -14.89 24.60 7.43
C VAL A 228 -14.02 23.40 7.78
N ALA A 229 -14.16 22.32 7.03
CA ALA A 229 -13.24 21.19 7.10
C ALA A 229 -12.11 21.42 6.09
N LEU A 230 -10.91 21.68 6.61
CA LEU A 230 -9.70 21.93 5.83
C LEU A 230 -8.79 20.69 5.88
N ALA A 231 -8.67 20.00 4.76
CA ALA A 231 -7.72 18.91 4.58
C ALA A 231 -6.37 19.45 4.13
N LEU A 232 -5.30 19.02 4.80
CA LEU A 232 -3.91 19.35 4.51
C LEU A 232 -3.14 18.03 4.39
N ILE A 233 -2.59 17.76 3.21
CA ILE A 233 -1.89 16.52 2.90
C ILE A 233 -0.44 16.84 2.49
N ASP A 234 0.50 16.35 3.30
CA ASP A 234 1.91 16.28 2.96
C ASP A 234 2.17 15.02 2.15
N TYR A 235 2.75 15.17 0.97
CA TYR A 235 3.12 14.08 0.07
C TYR A 235 4.63 14.04 -0.23
N GLY A 236 5.43 14.83 0.50
CA GLY A 236 6.87 14.95 0.32
C GLY A 236 7.30 15.74 -0.92
N GLY A 237 6.39 16.50 -1.52
CA GLY A 237 6.70 17.48 -2.58
C GLY A 237 7.19 18.81 -2.02
N SER A 238 7.24 19.84 -2.88
CA SER A 238 7.59 21.22 -2.46
C SER A 238 6.45 21.95 -1.77
N GLU A 239 5.22 21.42 -1.87
CA GLU A 239 4.00 22.03 -1.35
C GLU A 239 3.19 21.04 -0.52
N ILE A 240 2.26 21.56 0.27
CA ILE A 240 1.22 20.79 0.98
C ILE A 240 -0.07 20.93 0.17
N ALA A 241 -0.68 19.80 -0.18
CA ALA A 241 -1.96 19.83 -0.88
C ALA A 241 -3.08 20.26 0.09
N GLY A 242 -3.83 21.28 -0.29
CA GLY A 242 -4.93 21.84 0.49
C GLY A 242 -6.28 21.67 -0.22
N GLY A 243 -7.31 21.29 0.53
CA GLY A 243 -8.69 21.21 0.02
C GLY A 243 -9.67 21.42 1.16
N GLN A 244 -10.85 21.97 0.87
CA GLN A 244 -11.82 22.28 1.92
C GLN A 244 -13.27 22.08 1.49
N THR A 245 -14.13 21.85 2.48
CA THR A 245 -15.59 21.87 2.31
C THR A 245 -16.25 22.52 3.52
N GLU A 246 -17.43 23.08 3.32
CA GLU A 246 -18.29 23.47 4.42
C GLU A 246 -18.92 22.25 5.10
N LEU A 247 -19.14 22.35 6.41
CA LEU A 247 -19.78 21.33 7.22
C LEU A 247 -20.75 21.99 8.22
N GLN A 248 -22.04 21.64 8.12
CA GLN A 248 -23.05 22.00 9.11
C GLN A 248 -23.27 20.84 10.07
N VAL A 249 -23.00 21.04 11.36
CA VAL A 249 -23.37 20.09 12.42
C VAL A 249 -24.73 20.54 12.99
N PRO A 250 -25.75 19.66 12.97
CA PRO A 250 -27.10 20.00 13.45
C PRO A 250 -27.14 20.18 14.98
#